data_AF-A0A8F8SR26-F1
#
_entry.id   AF-A0A8F8SR26-F1
#
_cell.length_a   1.000
_cell.length_b   1.000
_cell.length_c   1.000
_cell.angle_alpha   90.00
_cell.angle_beta   90.00
_cell.angle_gamma   90.00
#
_symmetry.space_group_name_H-M   'P 1'
#
loop_
_entity.id
_entity.type
_entity.pdbx_description
1 polymer ?
#
loop_
_entity_poly.entity_id
_entity_poly.type
_entity_poly.pdbx_seq_one_letter_code
_entity_poly.pdbx_strand_id
1 'polypeptide(L)' 'MSKKTLSNKGRYSVLKVSGFRVRMSNPEGRKTIRNRRKKGRKNLTISR' A
#
# COMPACT_ATOMS: atom_id res chain seq x y z
N MET A 1 -17.54 -23.57 -4.39
CA MET A 1 -16.83 -22.30 -4.15
C MET A 1 -15.56 -22.57 -3.37
N SER A 2 -14.37 -22.56 -4.00
CA SER A 2 -13.10 -22.74 -3.28
C SER A 2 -12.53 -21.40 -2.81
N LYS A 3 -11.91 -21.40 -1.62
CA LYS A 3 -11.24 -20.22 -1.06
C LYS A 3 -10.14 -19.73 -2.03
N LYS A 4 -10.09 -18.41 -2.26
CA LYS A 4 -9.09 -17.74 -3.11
C LYS A 4 -8.12 -16.91 -2.26
N THR A 5 -6.97 -16.55 -2.84
CA THR A 5 -5.86 -15.85 -2.14
C THR A 5 -6.18 -14.40 -1.82
N LEU A 6 -6.86 -13.68 -2.72
CA LEU A 6 -7.34 -12.34 -2.47
C LEU A 6 -8.63 -12.42 -1.65
N SER A 7 -8.49 -12.53 -0.33
CA SER A 7 -9.64 -12.36 0.57
C SER A 7 -10.02 -10.88 0.60
N ASN A 8 -11.31 -10.57 0.48
CA ASN A 8 -11.87 -9.22 0.61
C ASN A 8 -11.78 -8.71 2.06
N LYS A 9 -10.56 -8.58 2.58
CA LYS A 9 -10.31 -8.04 3.92
C LYS A 9 -10.89 -6.63 3.98
N GLY A 10 -11.47 -6.29 5.13
CA GLY A 10 -12.05 -4.98 5.34
C GLY A 10 -11.04 -3.86 5.05
N ARG A 11 -11.58 -2.70 4.67
CA ARG A 11 -10.84 -1.49 4.29
C ARG A 11 -9.73 -1.13 5.28
N TYR A 12 -9.99 -1.25 6.58
CA TYR A 12 -9.01 -0.98 7.63
C TYR A 12 -7.80 -1.92 7.59
N SER A 13 -8.02 -3.22 7.36
CA SER A 13 -6.96 -4.21 7.29
C SER A 13 -6.03 -3.95 6.11
N VAL A 14 -6.57 -3.51 4.97
CA VAL A 14 -5.77 -3.13 3.79
C VAL A 14 -4.95 -1.87 4.05
N LEU A 15 -5.55 -0.85 4.67
CA LEU A 15 -4.86 0.41 4.97
C LEU A 15 -3.75 0.26 6.02
N LYS A 16 -3.91 -0.62 7.01
CA LYS A 16 -2.87 -0.94 8.01
C LYS A 16 -1.63 -1.61 7.41
N VAL A 17 -1.75 -2.24 6.24
CA VAL A 17 -0.62 -2.91 5.56
C VAL A 17 -0.04 -2.02 4.46
N SER A 18 -0.90 -1.38 3.67
CA SER A 18 -0.51 -0.76 2.40
C SER A 18 -0.71 0.75 2.34
N GLY A 19 -1.21 1.37 3.42
CA GLY A 19 -1.49 2.81 3.47
C GLY A 19 -0.23 3.68 3.48
N PHE A 20 -0.39 4.97 3.13
CA PHE A 20 0.70 5.94 3.06
C PHE A 20 1.47 6.08 4.38
N ARG A 21 0.76 6.19 5.51
CA ARG A 21 1.38 6.32 6.83
C ARG A 21 2.28 5.13 7.17
N VAL A 22 1.83 3.92 6.85
CA VAL A 22 2.58 2.67 7.06
C VAL A 22 3.83 2.62 6.18
N ARG A 23 3.74 3.16 4.95
CA ARG A 23 4.95 3.30 4.11
C ARG A 23 5.93 4.31 4.68
N MET A 24 5.47 5.36 5.37
CA MET A 24 6.35 6.37 5.94
C MET A 24 7.02 5.93 7.26
N SER A 25 6.41 5.02 8.02
CA SER A 25 7.00 4.52 9.28
C SER A 25 8.26 3.67 9.06
N ASN A 26 8.37 2.98 7.92
CA ASN A 26 9.45 2.03 7.66
C ASN A 26 10.49 2.62 6.68
N PRO A 27 11.81 2.40 6.88
CA PRO A 27 12.84 2.85 5.94
C PRO A 27 12.62 2.34 4.50
N GLU A 28 12.23 1.07 4.35
CA GLU A 28 11.94 0.45 3.05
C GLU A 28 10.68 1.01 2.38
N GLY A 29 9.67 1.33 3.19
CA GLY A 29 8.46 1.98 2.71
C GLY A 29 8.76 3.37 2.15
N ARG A 30 9.63 4.13 2.83
CA ARG A 30 10.12 5.43 2.34
C ARG A 30 10.87 5.30 1.01
N LYS A 31 11.73 4.28 0.86
CA LYS A 31 12.42 3.97 -0.43
C LYS A 31 11.41 3.65 -1.54
N THR A 32 10.38 2.87 -1.23
CA THR A 32 9.30 2.53 -2.17
C THR A 32 8.60 3.79 -2.67
N ILE A 33 8.20 4.69 -1.78
CA ILE A 33 7.52 5.95 -2.14
C ILE A 33 8.43 6.85 -2.98
N ARG A 34 9.72 6.95 -2.63
CA ARG A 34 10.71 7.70 -3.41
C ARG A 34 10.79 7.19 -4.85
N ASN A 35 10.89 5.87 -5.03
CA ASN A 35 10.94 5.26 -6.37
C ASN A 35 9.65 5.48 -7.17
N ARG A 36 8.49 5.43 -6.52
CA ARG A 36 7.19 5.69 -7.17
C ARG A 36 7.05 7.15 -7.61
N ARG A 37 7.53 8.10 -6.80
CA ARG A 37 7.61 9.52 -7.16
C ARG A 37 8.57 9.77 -8.31
N LYS A 38 9.78 9.19 -8.27
CA LYS A 38 10.75 9.27 -9.37
C LYS A 38 10.18 8.75 -10.69
N LYS A 39 9.35 7.70 -10.64
CA LYS A 39 8.65 7.16 -11.81
C LYS A 39 7.44 8.00 -12.25
N GLY A 40 6.97 8.96 -11.46
CA GLY A 40 5.79 9.76 -11.78
C GLY A 40 4.46 9.00 -11.67
N ARG A 41 4.35 8.01 -10.77
CA ARG A 41 3.08 7.29 -10.58
C ARG A 41 2.02 8.22 -9.99
N LYS A 42 0.87 8.35 -10.67
CA LYS A 42 -0.31 9.11 -10.20
C LYS A 42 -0.70 8.75 -8.76
N ASN A 43 -0.79 7.44 -8.47
CA ASN A 43 -1.12 6.95 -7.14
C ASN A 43 0.13 6.39 -6.46
N LEU A 44 0.52 6.93 -5.31
CA LEU A 44 1.68 6.44 -4.57
C LEU A 44 1.35 5.26 -3.65
N THR A 45 0.15 5.21 -3.11
CA THR A 45 -0.39 4.11 -2.30
C THR A 45 -1.86 3.87 -2.64
N ILE A 46 -2.47 2.89 -1.98
CA ILE A 46 -3.92 2.70 -2.01
C ILE A 46 -4.58 3.95 -1.41
N SER A 47 -5.47 4.58 -2.18
CA SER A 47 -6.27 5.71 -1.71
C SER A 47 -7.39 5.23 -0.80
N ARG A 48 -7.83 6.10 0.11
CA ARG A 48 -9.18 5.98 0.67
C ARG A 48 -10.20 6.23 -0.44
#